data_AF-A0A1V4H242-F1
#
_entry.id   AF-A0A1V4H242-F1
#
_cell.length_a   1.000
_cell.length_b   1.000
_cell.length_c   1.000
_cell.angle_alpha   90.00
_cell.angle_beta   90.00
_cell.angle_gamma   90.00
#
_symmetry.space_group_name_H-M   'P 1'
#
loop_
_entity.id
_entity.type
_entity.pdbx_description
1 polymer ?
#
loop_
_entity_poly.entity_id
_entity_poly.type
_entity_poly.pdbx_seq_one_letter_code
_entity_poly.pdbx_strand_id
1 'polypeptide(L)'
;MHATERISLRTTPQAKAVIERASQLMGVSMSHFILTTMYEKSLHLIQDSHDVFEMSQTWELSEKDSELIKDLLDNPPKANDELKELLALSRDVVDLT
;
A
#
# COMPACT_ATOMS: atom_id res chain seq x y z
N MET A 1 -13.71 1.35 17.00
CA MET A 1 -13.07 2.66 16.85
C MET A 1 -14.16 3.72 16.85
N HIS A 2 -14.12 4.69 17.77
CA HIS A 2 -15.07 5.80 17.79
C HIS A 2 -14.57 6.92 16.87
N ALA A 3 -15.44 7.51 16.05
CA ALA A 3 -15.09 8.63 15.18
C ALA A 3 -14.99 9.93 15.99
N THR A 4 -13.78 10.31 16.42
CA THR A 4 -13.52 11.52 17.21
C THR A 4 -13.17 12.73 16.34
N GLU A 5 -12.56 12.49 15.19
CA GLU A 5 -12.03 13.54 14.31
C GLU A 5 -13.11 14.12 13.40
N ARG A 6 -13.03 15.43 13.12
CA ARG A 6 -14.01 16.15 12.31
C ARG A 6 -13.36 16.84 11.11
N ILE A 7 -13.87 16.56 9.92
CA ILE A 7 -13.52 17.25 8.67
C ILE A 7 -14.55 18.35 8.40
N SER A 8 -14.09 19.60 8.23
CA SER A 8 -14.94 20.76 7.90
C SER A 8 -14.67 21.24 6.47
N LEU A 9 -15.69 21.26 5.62
CA LEU A 9 -15.57 21.58 4.19
C LEU A 9 -16.47 22.76 3.81
N ARG A 10 -15.95 23.66 2.99
CA ARG A 10 -16.73 24.67 2.27
C ARG A 10 -16.86 24.24 0.81
N THR A 11 -18.01 24.44 0.20
CA THR A 11 -18.27 24.03 -1.19
C THR A 11 -19.25 24.98 -1.86
N THR A 12 -19.37 24.86 -3.18
CA THR A 12 -20.33 25.64 -3.96
C THR A 12 -21.72 25.00 -3.91
N PRO A 13 -22.81 25.78 -4.16
CA PRO A 13 -24.16 25.22 -4.21
C PRO A 13 -24.30 24.08 -5.24
N GLN A 14 -23.64 24.22 -6.40
CA GLN A 14 -23.64 23.22 -7.45
C GLN A 14 -23.00 21.90 -6.97
N ALA A 15 -21.80 21.97 -6.39
CA ALA A 15 -21.11 20.80 -5.90
C ALA A 15 -21.90 20.11 -4.76
N LYS A 16 -22.51 20.89 -3.86
CA LYS A 16 -23.41 20.36 -2.82
C LYS A 16 -24.56 19.56 -3.43
N ALA A 17 -25.25 20.11 -4.42
CA ALA A 17 -26.41 19.45 -5.05
C ALA A 17 -26.03 18.14 -5.74
N VAL A 18 -24.87 18.08 -6.40
CA VAL A 18 -24.36 16.86 -7.03
C VAL A 18 -24.04 15.79 -5.98
N ILE A 19 -23.33 16.15 -4.92
CA ILE A 19 -22.96 15.22 -3.84
C ILE A 19 -24.22 14.70 -3.12
N GLU A 20 -25.20 15.57 -2.87
CA GLU A 20 -26.47 15.20 -2.24
C GLU A 20 -27.25 14.20 -3.10
N ARG A 21 -27.34 14.44 -4.40
CA ARG A 21 -27.96 13.49 -5.33
C ARG A 21 -27.23 12.15 -5.35
N ALA A 22 -25.90 12.16 -5.37
CA ALA A 22 -25.10 10.94 -5.36
C ALA A 22 -25.29 10.13 -4.07
N SER A 23 -25.31 10.80 -2.90
CA SER A 23 -25.55 10.12 -1.62
C SER A 23 -26.94 9.51 -1.54
N GLN A 24 -27.96 10.20 -2.07
CA GLN A 24 -29.33 9.69 -2.16
C GLN A 24 -29.42 8.43 -3.04
N LEU A 25 -28.76 8.43 -4.20
CA LEU A 25 -28.70 7.25 -5.08
C LEU A 25 -28.03 6.05 -4.41
N MET A 26 -27.04 6.30 -3.56
CA MET A 26 -26.34 5.28 -2.77
C MET A 26 -27.11 4.87 -1.50
N GLY A 27 -28.21 5.55 -1.15
CA GLY A 27 -28.99 5.27 0.05
C GLY A 27 -28.28 5.62 1.37
N VAL A 28 -27.31 6.53 1.34
CA VAL A 28 -26.48 6.90 2.51
C VAL A 28 -26.53 8.41 2.78
N SER A 29 -26.09 8.82 3.98
CA SER A 29 -25.98 10.25 4.30
C SER A 29 -24.87 10.91 3.48
N MET A 30 -24.99 12.22 3.22
CA MET A 30 -23.94 12.98 2.52
C MET A 30 -22.58 12.85 3.20
N SER A 31 -22.54 12.93 4.54
CA SER A 31 -21.29 12.79 5.30
C SER A 31 -20.65 11.41 5.11
N HIS A 32 -21.45 10.34 5.13
CA HIS A 32 -20.94 8.98 4.90
C HIS A 32 -20.46 8.80 3.46
N PHE A 33 -21.20 9.33 2.49
CA PHE A 33 -20.81 9.29 1.07
C PHE A 33 -19.47 10.01 0.84
N ILE A 34 -19.32 11.24 1.35
CA ILE A 34 -18.09 12.01 1.23
C ILE A 34 -16.93 11.26 1.88
N LEU A 35 -17.11 10.79 3.12
CA LEU A 35 -16.04 10.11 3.86
C LEU A 35 -15.57 8.85 3.13
N THR A 36 -16.50 7.97 2.73
CA THR A 36 -16.17 6.69 2.10
C THR A 36 -15.51 6.90 0.75
N THR A 37 -16.09 7.74 -0.11
CA THR A 37 -15.54 8.01 -1.45
C THR A 37 -14.14 8.64 -1.37
N MET A 38 -13.93 9.59 -0.45
CA MET A 38 -12.62 10.21 -0.30
C MET A 38 -11.60 9.25 0.33
N TYR A 39 -12.01 8.43 1.30
CA TYR A 39 -11.14 7.43 1.90
C TYR A 39 -10.64 6.41 0.87
N GLU A 40 -11.56 5.81 0.10
CA GLU A 40 -11.21 4.87 -0.97
C GLU A 40 -10.28 5.51 -2.00
N LYS A 41 -10.63 6.73 -2.46
CA LYS A 41 -9.80 7.44 -3.44
C LYS A 41 -8.42 7.79 -2.89
N SER A 42 -8.33 8.17 -1.62
CA SER A 42 -7.04 8.41 -0.95
C SER A 42 -6.22 7.13 -0.87
N LEU A 43 -6.81 5.97 -0.56
CA LEU A 43 -6.08 4.70 -0.55
C LEU A 43 -5.49 4.39 -1.92
N HIS A 44 -6.28 4.52 -2.98
CA HIS A 44 -5.80 4.32 -4.34
C HIS A 44 -4.66 5.29 -4.70
N LEU A 45 -4.82 6.58 -4.39
CA LEU A 45 -3.78 7.57 -4.69
C LEU A 45 -2.47 7.31 -3.94
N ILE A 46 -2.53 6.89 -2.68
CA ILE A 46 -1.34 6.58 -1.88
C ILE A 46 -0.68 5.30 -2.44
N GLN A 47 -1.47 4.28 -2.80
CA GLN A 47 -0.98 3.06 -3.45
C GLN A 47 -0.26 3.37 -4.77
N ASP A 48 -0.89 4.17 -5.62
CA ASP A 48 -0.33 4.56 -6.93
C ASP A 48 0.93 5.45 -6.79
N SER A 49 1.06 6.21 -5.69
CA SER A 49 2.13 7.19 -5.49
C SER A 49 3.43 6.65 -4.88
N HIS A 50 3.65 5.32 -4.88
CA HIS A 50 4.87 4.65 -4.35
C HIS A 50 5.08 4.70 -2.82
N ASP A 51 4.27 5.43 -2.05
CA ASP A 51 4.41 5.55 -0.59
C ASP A 51 3.81 4.35 0.20
N VAL A 52 3.17 3.40 -0.48
CA VAL A 52 2.64 2.15 0.12
C VAL A 52 3.62 0.99 -0.04
N PHE A 53 4.92 1.26 0.00
CA PHE A 53 5.89 0.16 0.10
C PHE A 53 5.82 -0.55 1.47
N GLU A 54 5.24 0.08 2.50
CA GLU A 54 5.23 -0.47 3.87
C GLU A 54 3.99 -1.31 4.22
N MET A 55 2.84 -1.14 3.55
CA MET A 55 1.61 -1.90 3.86
C MET A 55 1.24 -2.94 2.80
N SER A 56 1.84 -2.89 1.62
CA SER A 56 1.65 -3.85 0.55
C SER A 56 2.71 -4.95 0.67
N GLN A 57 2.30 -6.21 0.86
CA GLN A 57 3.18 -7.38 0.71
C GLN A 57 3.60 -7.64 -0.75
N THR A 58 3.24 -6.73 -1.67
CA THR A 58 3.53 -6.81 -3.09
C THR A 58 4.57 -5.76 -3.43
N TRP A 59 5.70 -6.20 -3.96
CA TRP A 59 6.73 -5.32 -4.52
C TRP A 59 6.43 -5.06 -5.99
N GLU A 60 6.36 -3.78 -6.36
CA GLU A 60 6.35 -3.38 -7.76
C GLU A 60 7.80 -3.30 -8.24
N LEU A 61 8.09 -4.02 -9.32
CA LEU A 61 9.42 -4.10 -9.92
C LEU A 61 9.47 -3.21 -11.16
N SER A 62 10.57 -2.48 -11.32
CA SER A 62 10.88 -1.86 -12.61
C SER A 62 11.11 -2.95 -13.67
N GLU A 63 10.96 -2.62 -14.97
CA GLU A 63 11.22 -3.61 -16.04
C GLU A 63 12.62 -4.21 -15.95
N LYS A 64 13.62 -3.39 -15.61
CA LYS A 64 15.01 -3.82 -15.45
C LYS A 64 15.17 -4.80 -14.27
N ASP A 65 14.50 -4.53 -13.15
CA ASP A 65 14.59 -5.40 -11.96
C ASP A 65 13.84 -6.71 -12.18
N SER A 66 12.73 -6.66 -12.93
CA SER A 66 11.96 -7.84 -13.34
C SER A 66 12.81 -8.80 -14.19
N GLU A 67 13.55 -8.27 -15.18
CA GLU A 67 14.46 -9.07 -16.00
C GLU A 67 15.60 -9.68 -15.18
N LEU A 68 16.20 -8.89 -14.28
CA LEU A 68 17.28 -9.36 -13.41
C LEU A 68 16.81 -10.46 -12.47
N ILE A 69 15.65 -10.28 -11.83
CA ILE A 69 15.07 -11.30 -10.93
C ILE A 69 14.75 -12.57 -11.70
N LYS A 70 14.18 -12.44 -12.90
CA LYS A 70 13.90 -13.60 -13.76
C LYS A 70 15.19 -14.37 -14.08
N ASP A 71 16.26 -13.68 -14.45
CA ASP A 71 17.56 -14.32 -14.70
C ASP A 71 18.12 -15.00 -13.45
N LEU A 72 18.02 -14.38 -12.27
CA LEU A 72 18.45 -14.97 -11.01
C LEU A 72 17.64 -16.22 -10.62
N LEU A 73 16.35 -16.27 -10.97
CA LEU A 73 15.49 -17.44 -10.72
C LEU A 73 15.77 -18.57 -11.71
N ASP A 74 15.98 -18.24 -12.98
CA ASP A 74 16.27 -19.23 -14.03
C ASP A 74 17.71 -19.78 -13.91
N ASN A 75 18.66 -18.92 -13.50
CA ASN A 75 20.08 -19.21 -13.37
C ASN A 75 20.60 -18.82 -11.97
N PRO A 76 20.25 -19.57 -10.92
CA PRO A 76 20.66 -19.23 -9.56
C PRO A 76 22.19 -19.28 -9.43
N PRO A 77 22.84 -18.17 -9.03
CA PRO A 77 24.28 -18.16 -8.82
C PRO A 77 24.65 -19.03 -7.62
N LYS A 78 25.86 -19.60 -7.65
CA LYS A 78 26.40 -20.29 -6.47
C LYS A 78 26.65 -19.27 -5.36
N ALA A 79 26.38 -19.65 -4.11
CA ALA A 79 26.76 -18.86 -2.96
C ALA A 79 28.26 -18.52 -3.02
N ASN A 80 28.57 -17.23 -2.85
CA ASN A 80 29.95 -16.76 -2.74
C ASN A 80 30.54 -17.14 -1.39
N ASP A 81 31.86 -16.98 -1.23
CA ASP A 81 32.56 -17.42 -0.02
C ASP A 81 32.15 -16.59 1.20
N GLU A 82 31.88 -15.30 1.02
CA GLU A 82 31.35 -14.42 2.08
C GLU A 82 30.00 -14.90 2.64
N LEU A 83 29.05 -15.30 1.76
CA LEU A 83 27.75 -15.82 2.19
C LEU A 83 27.89 -17.17 2.90
N LYS A 84 28.84 -18.02 2.47
CA LYS A 84 29.13 -19.29 3.14
C LYS A 84 29.71 -19.07 4.53
N GLU A 85 30.64 -18.13 4.67
CA GLU A 85 31.24 -17.76 5.96
C GLU A 85 30.18 -17.18 6.90
N LEU A 86 29.31 -16.29 6.41
CA LEU A 86 28.20 -15.73 7.19
C LEU A 86 27.23 -16.81 7.69
N LEU A 87 26.86 -17.77 6.83
CA LEU A 87 25.98 -18.89 7.20
C LEU A 87 26.66 -19.91 8.13
N ALA A 88 27.99 -20.03 8.08
CA ALA A 88 28.72 -20.87 9.03
C ALA A 88 28.69 -20.25 10.44
N LEU A 89 28.86 -18.93 10.54
CA LEU A 89 28.77 -18.21 11.83
C LEU A 89 27.38 -18.33 12.49
N SER A 90 26.30 -18.35 11.71
CA SER A 90 24.94 -18.48 12.26
C SER A 90 24.58 -19.88 12.74
N ARG A 91 25.25 -20.94 12.26
CA ARG A 91 25.06 -22.32 12.74
C ARG A 91 25.63 -22.56 14.14
N ASP A 92 26.66 -21.81 14.52
CA ASP A 92 27.27 -21.90 15.85
C ASP A 92 26.51 -21.08 16.90
N VAL A 93 25.59 -20.20 16.47
CA VAL A 93 24.62 -19.54 17.35
C VAL A 93 23.43 -20.48 17.53
N VAL A 94 23.64 -21.55 18.31
CA VAL A 94 22.52 -22.30 18.90
C VAL A 94 21.73 -21.31 19.75
N ASP A 95 20.44 -21.18 19.45
CA ASP A 95 19.45 -20.35 20.14
C ASP A 95 19.78 -20.17 21.62
N LEU A 96 20.25 -18.97 21.98
CA LEU A 96 20.17 -18.46 23.34
C LEU A 96 18.80 -17.79 23.48
N THR A 97 17.73 -18.57 23.37
CA THR A 97 16.38 -18.17 23.78
C THR A 97 15.79 -19.15 24.79
#